data_AF-A0A938N2I1-F1
#
_entry.id   AF-A0A938N2I1-F1
#
_cell.length_a   1.000
_cell.length_b   1.000
_cell.length_c   1.000
_cell.angle_alpha   90.00
_cell.angle_beta   90.00
_cell.angle_gamma   90.00
#
_symmetry.space_group_name_H-M   'P 1'
#
loop_
_entity.id
_entity.type
_entity.pdbx_description
1 polymer ?
#
loop_
_entity_poly.entity_id
_entity_poly.type
_entity_poly.pdbx_seq_one_letter_code
_entity_poly.pdbx_strand_id
1 'polypeptide(L)'
;AQTLRAADDIEPLDPARLAGMLGGVDETTFSQRFGIDYQELVRGGRAIAQGGGDLGSVLFAAGLGIADLNQIAKRLTDEADVFFKARGSTQRINKAVTELTDARRIIKDAQLPESQWTRHDRALRESLARNEEIVQTLLGKRTEKGRLERLGEALPVIGRRETLLAEVPLVADAPLLPADFPERRREATTQFEATRDAERQSAEDLERITSAIEQFSISPSLLEHAGAIQQLKEDLGIHRKALKDRAGLVATRQRLENDARQILLDLGREPQLSEADGLRIGRVERRRIQELGNQHGALSEAHETAKKTRRERQQKLEDIQRQLQALAETRVVSELSRAIHQAQQHRDLEARRDRARAQLTLARQQTQIDLQRLPLWSGTLDDLELLKVPSTETVDRFEAEITDAKGKCDRMQERSTELSDDLSELDQQIEQLRLQLDVPTETDLGSGRQLRDEGWRLVLRAWHENDVSPEESGEFIRRFAPCADLASAYAASVAHADELADRLRREADQVATKTKLIAERKMKAERLEDQVAKLQQAGRKLEQLGEQWRQLWQPLGIEPRAPREMRAWCQQQMALAAAAAASRSQESEYTGLETQVGSLRD
;
A
#
# COMPACT_ATOMS: atom_id res chain seq x y z
N ALA A 1 142.65 -53.63 80.40
CA ALA A 1 144.06 -54.03 80.58
C ALA A 1 144.91 -52.76 80.56
N GLN A 2 145.67 -52.48 81.63
CA GLN A 2 146.57 -51.32 81.71
C GLN A 2 147.80 -51.59 80.86
N THR A 3 147.83 -51.10 79.63
CA THR A 3 148.84 -51.45 78.61
C THR A 3 149.85 -50.34 78.32
N LEU A 4 149.75 -49.16 78.93
CA LEU A 4 150.68 -48.06 78.68
C LEU A 4 151.70 -47.95 79.81
N ARG A 5 152.99 -48.07 79.45
CA ARG A 5 154.15 -47.96 80.34
C ARG A 5 154.91 -46.66 80.09
N ALA A 6 155.67 -46.21 81.08
CA ALA A 6 156.56 -45.06 80.97
C ALA A 6 157.80 -45.39 80.11
N ALA A 7 158.63 -44.38 79.83
CA ALA A 7 159.76 -44.48 78.90
C ALA A 7 160.88 -45.46 79.33
N ASP A 8 160.86 -45.94 80.57
CA ASP A 8 161.77 -46.96 81.11
C ASP A 8 161.24 -48.40 80.95
N ASP A 9 160.05 -48.56 80.33
CA ASP A 9 159.35 -49.80 80.02
C ASP A 9 159.03 -50.73 81.23
N ILE A 10 159.19 -50.20 82.45
CA ILE A 10 158.97 -50.93 83.70
C ILE A 10 157.78 -50.33 84.46
N GLU A 11 157.68 -49.00 84.56
CA GLU A 11 156.61 -48.37 85.34
C GLU A 11 155.30 -48.21 84.53
N PRO A 12 154.13 -48.63 85.06
CA PRO A 12 152.84 -48.37 84.42
C PRO A 12 152.44 -46.89 84.53
N LEU A 13 151.94 -46.31 83.44
CA LEU A 13 151.55 -44.90 83.38
C LEU A 13 150.19 -44.67 84.08
N ASP A 14 150.09 -43.59 84.88
CA ASP A 14 148.85 -43.20 85.56
C ASP A 14 147.68 -43.00 84.57
N PRO A 15 146.55 -43.74 84.71
CA PRO A 15 145.36 -43.59 83.86
C PRO A 15 144.82 -42.16 83.79
N ALA A 16 145.02 -41.34 84.83
CA ALA A 16 144.56 -39.95 84.83
C ALA A 16 145.26 -39.09 83.76
N ARG A 17 146.50 -39.43 83.40
CA ARG A 17 147.24 -38.74 82.32
C ARG A 17 146.62 -39.00 80.95
N LEU A 18 146.19 -40.24 80.68
CA LEU A 18 145.49 -40.60 79.44
C LEU A 18 144.11 -39.94 79.36
N ALA A 19 143.35 -39.93 80.47
CA ALA A 19 142.05 -39.28 80.54
C ALA A 19 142.11 -37.77 80.25
N GLY A 20 143.18 -37.09 80.71
CA GLY A 20 143.45 -35.69 80.37
C GLY A 20 143.76 -35.45 78.90
N MET A 21 144.46 -36.38 78.23
CA MET A 21 144.76 -36.30 76.80
C MET A 21 143.53 -36.63 75.92
N LEU A 22 142.59 -37.44 76.41
CA LEU A 22 141.37 -37.84 75.70
C LEU A 22 140.19 -36.85 75.89
N GLY A 23 140.35 -35.78 76.68
CA GLY A 23 139.37 -34.70 76.80
C GLY A 23 137.98 -35.15 77.28
N GLY A 24 137.90 -36.20 78.09
CA GLY A 24 136.63 -36.73 78.61
C GLY A 24 135.84 -37.61 77.63
N VAL A 25 136.40 -37.99 76.49
CA VAL A 25 135.80 -38.97 75.58
C VAL A 25 136.22 -40.38 76.02
N ASP A 26 135.27 -41.17 76.50
CA ASP A 26 135.47 -42.59 76.82
C ASP A 26 135.30 -43.47 75.57
N GLU A 27 135.73 -44.73 75.66
CA GLU A 27 135.69 -45.71 74.55
C GLU A 27 134.27 -45.84 73.95
N THR A 28 133.25 -45.77 74.81
CA THR A 28 131.83 -45.81 74.43
C THR A 28 131.44 -44.60 73.58
N THR A 29 131.81 -43.39 74.01
CA THR A 29 131.49 -42.15 73.30
C THR A 29 132.28 -42.02 72.01
N PHE A 30 133.54 -42.46 71.98
CA PHE A 30 134.32 -42.48 70.73
C PHE A 30 133.68 -43.41 69.71
N SER A 31 133.28 -44.61 70.12
CA SER A 31 132.66 -45.60 69.24
C SER A 31 131.33 -45.10 68.65
N GLN A 32 130.48 -44.42 69.44
CA GLN A 32 129.16 -43.94 68.98
C GLN A 32 129.19 -42.65 68.15
N ARG A 33 130.18 -41.78 68.34
CA ARG A 33 130.24 -40.46 67.66
C ARG A 33 131.28 -40.42 66.53
N PHE A 34 132.33 -41.24 66.59
CA PHE A 34 133.47 -41.17 65.68
C PHE A 34 133.93 -42.54 65.14
N GLY A 35 133.42 -43.65 65.67
CA GLY A 35 133.61 -44.99 65.13
C GLY A 35 132.53 -45.32 64.10
N ILE A 36 132.91 -45.92 62.97
CA ILE A 36 131.98 -46.53 62.03
C ILE A 36 132.36 -48.01 61.91
N ASP A 37 131.52 -48.86 62.50
CA ASP A 37 131.56 -50.33 62.37
C ASP A 37 130.48 -50.76 61.36
N TYR A 38 130.80 -51.75 60.53
CA TYR A 38 129.87 -52.40 59.60
C TYR A 38 128.55 -52.84 60.27
N GLN A 39 128.57 -53.30 61.53
CA GLN A 39 127.34 -53.65 62.26
C GLN A 39 126.47 -52.43 62.59
N GLU A 40 127.06 -51.28 62.93
CA GLU A 40 126.31 -50.03 63.15
C GLU A 40 125.79 -49.44 61.84
N LEU A 41 126.55 -49.56 60.75
CA LEU A 41 126.11 -49.14 59.42
C LEU A 41 124.92 -49.97 58.90
N VAL A 42 124.90 -51.28 59.20
CA VAL A 42 123.78 -52.17 58.86
C VAL A 42 122.56 -51.94 59.77
N ARG A 43 122.74 -51.58 61.06
CA ARG A 43 121.64 -51.16 61.94
C ARG A 43 121.05 -49.82 61.52
N GLY A 44 121.88 -48.83 61.23
CA GLY A 44 121.46 -47.52 60.72
C GLY A 44 120.77 -47.64 59.35
N GLY A 45 121.31 -48.47 58.46
CA GLY A 45 120.70 -48.77 57.15
C GLY A 45 119.35 -49.49 57.25
N ARG A 46 119.16 -50.40 58.22
CA ARG A 46 117.84 -51.04 58.47
C ARG A 46 116.82 -50.08 59.06
N ALA A 47 117.23 -49.14 59.91
CA ALA A 47 116.34 -48.11 60.46
C ALA A 47 115.90 -47.10 59.39
N ILE A 48 116.78 -46.78 58.43
CA ILE A 48 116.48 -45.88 57.29
C ILE A 48 115.57 -46.56 56.25
N ALA A 49 115.69 -47.87 56.04
CA ALA A 49 114.91 -48.61 55.04
C ALA A 49 113.46 -48.94 55.46
N GLN A 50 113.08 -48.76 56.74
CA GLN A 50 111.79 -49.21 57.28
C GLN A 50 110.83 -48.10 57.76
N GLY A 51 111.17 -46.80 57.63
CA GLY A 51 110.33 -45.75 58.23
C GLY A 51 110.52 -44.35 57.66
N GLY A 52 110.23 -44.16 56.37
CA GLY A 52 110.14 -42.85 55.73
C GLY A 52 108.81 -42.16 56.04
N GLY A 53 108.69 -41.59 57.24
CA GLY A 53 107.52 -40.81 57.64
C GLY A 53 107.64 -40.33 59.08
N ASP A 54 108.05 -39.06 59.22
CA ASP A 54 108.18 -38.31 60.47
C ASP A 54 109.49 -38.46 61.27
N LEU A 55 110.62 -38.45 60.55
CA LEU A 55 111.95 -38.34 61.15
C LEU A 55 112.41 -36.88 61.39
N GLY A 56 111.62 -35.88 60.99
CA GLY A 56 111.94 -34.45 61.20
C GLY A 56 111.43 -33.89 62.54
N SER A 57 110.35 -34.45 63.09
CA SER A 57 109.70 -33.94 64.30
C SER A 57 110.36 -34.45 65.59
N VAL A 58 110.83 -35.70 65.60
CA VAL A 58 111.49 -36.32 66.77
C VAL A 58 112.94 -35.84 66.94
N LEU A 59 113.61 -35.51 65.83
CA LEU A 59 114.97 -34.93 65.83
C LEU A 59 115.00 -33.46 66.27
N PHE A 60 113.89 -32.72 66.16
CA PHE A 60 113.78 -31.34 66.64
C PHE A 60 113.21 -31.23 68.07
N ALA A 61 112.33 -32.15 68.46
CA ALA A 61 111.70 -32.16 69.80
C ALA A 61 112.66 -32.58 70.94
N ALA A 62 113.73 -33.32 70.64
CA ALA A 62 114.74 -33.71 71.62
C ALA A 62 115.86 -32.67 71.84
N GLY A 63 115.96 -31.65 70.97
CA GLY A 63 117.06 -30.67 70.99
C GLY A 63 116.73 -29.26 71.51
N LEU A 64 115.45 -28.91 71.69
CA LEU A 64 115.04 -27.50 71.94
C LEU A 64 114.02 -27.25 73.08
N GLY A 65 113.55 -28.27 73.81
CA GLY A 65 112.77 -28.05 75.05
C GLY A 65 111.39 -27.36 74.91
N ILE A 66 110.79 -27.36 73.71
CA ILE A 66 109.48 -26.73 73.44
C ILE A 66 108.45 -27.84 73.16
N ALA A 67 107.68 -28.25 74.17
CA ALA A 67 106.68 -29.31 74.07
C ALA A 67 105.33 -28.87 73.42
N ASP A 68 105.12 -27.57 73.17
CA ASP A 68 103.80 -27.01 72.81
C ASP A 68 103.53 -26.77 71.31
N LEU A 69 104.52 -26.94 70.43
CA LEU A 69 104.34 -26.68 68.99
C LEU A 69 103.33 -27.63 68.32
N ASN A 70 103.26 -28.88 68.75
CA ASN A 70 102.31 -29.86 68.21
C ASN A 70 100.86 -29.54 68.58
N GLN A 71 100.60 -28.95 69.75
CA GLN A 71 99.23 -28.55 70.13
C GLN A 71 98.76 -27.36 69.30
N ILE A 72 99.62 -26.37 69.07
CA ILE A 72 99.28 -25.20 68.24
C ILE A 72 99.07 -25.62 66.78
N ALA A 73 99.94 -26.48 66.23
CA ALA A 73 99.78 -27.01 64.88
C ALA A 73 98.47 -27.80 64.72
N LYS A 74 98.11 -28.62 65.71
CA LYS A 74 96.84 -29.36 65.72
C LYS A 74 95.63 -28.40 65.78
N ARG A 75 95.67 -27.39 66.64
CA ARG A 75 94.58 -26.40 66.75
C ARG A 75 94.37 -25.62 65.45
N LEU A 76 95.45 -25.15 64.83
CA LEU A 76 95.37 -24.46 63.53
C LEU A 76 94.86 -25.39 62.42
N THR A 77 95.20 -26.68 62.47
CA THR A 77 94.68 -27.68 61.53
C THR A 77 93.18 -27.90 61.74
N ASP A 78 92.73 -28.03 63.00
CA ASP A 78 91.31 -28.19 63.34
C ASP A 78 90.48 -26.94 62.94
N GLU A 79 91.03 -25.73 63.17
CA GLU A 79 90.42 -24.47 62.72
C GLU A 79 90.33 -24.39 61.19
N ALA A 80 91.39 -24.76 60.46
CA ALA A 80 91.40 -24.81 59.00
C ALA A 80 90.40 -25.85 58.46
N ASP A 81 90.29 -27.00 59.12
CA ASP A 81 89.40 -28.11 58.80
C ASP A 81 87.91 -27.76 58.90
N VAL A 82 87.54 -26.74 59.68
CA VAL A 82 86.18 -26.18 59.72
C VAL A 82 85.86 -25.40 58.44
N PHE A 83 86.85 -24.69 57.90
CA PHE A 83 86.67 -23.87 56.70
C PHE A 83 86.79 -24.70 55.42
N PHE A 84 87.73 -25.64 55.34
CA PHE A 84 87.99 -26.42 54.14
C PHE A 84 88.63 -27.78 54.43
N LYS A 85 88.06 -28.83 53.83
CA LYS A 85 88.72 -30.13 53.67
C LYS A 85 88.66 -30.52 52.20
N ALA A 86 89.78 -30.99 51.64
CA ALA A 86 89.87 -31.33 50.22
C ALA A 86 88.85 -32.39 49.75
N ARG A 87 88.38 -33.26 50.66
CA ARG A 87 87.36 -34.28 50.38
C ARG A 87 86.07 -34.13 51.20
N GLY A 88 85.90 -33.03 51.93
CA GLY A 88 84.70 -32.81 52.74
C GLY A 88 83.67 -31.95 52.00
N SER A 89 82.37 -32.22 52.19
CA SER A 89 81.30 -31.45 51.53
C SER A 89 80.60 -30.46 52.46
N THR A 90 80.81 -30.58 53.78
CA THR A 90 80.07 -29.84 54.81
C THR A 90 80.79 -28.60 55.32
N GLN A 91 82.08 -28.46 55.00
CA GLN A 91 82.89 -27.30 55.38
C GLN A 91 82.37 -26.04 54.69
N ARG A 92 82.51 -24.89 55.37
CA ARG A 92 81.88 -23.62 54.96
C ARG A 92 82.22 -23.22 53.52
N ILE A 93 83.48 -23.40 53.10
CA ILE A 93 83.92 -23.06 51.74
C ILE A 93 83.30 -24.03 50.71
N ASN A 94 83.30 -25.33 50.99
CA ASN A 94 82.78 -26.34 50.06
C ASN A 94 81.25 -26.24 49.88
N LYS A 95 80.53 -25.90 50.95
CA LYS A 95 79.10 -25.60 50.89
C LYS A 95 78.81 -24.36 50.04
N ALA A 96 79.54 -23.27 50.27
CA ALA A 96 79.39 -22.03 49.49
C ALA A 96 79.73 -22.22 48.00
N VAL A 97 80.72 -23.06 47.68
CA VAL A 97 81.04 -23.43 46.28
C VAL A 97 79.88 -24.18 45.64
N THR A 98 79.29 -25.15 46.36
CA THR A 98 78.11 -25.90 45.88
C THR A 98 76.92 -24.96 45.63
N GLU A 99 76.60 -24.09 46.59
CA GLU A 99 75.52 -23.09 46.48
C GLU A 99 75.76 -22.13 45.30
N LEU A 100 77.01 -21.69 45.08
CA LEU A 100 77.38 -20.86 43.92
C LEU A 100 77.21 -21.61 42.60
N THR A 101 77.59 -22.89 42.54
CA THR A 101 77.41 -23.70 41.33
C THR A 101 75.94 -23.94 41.02
N ASP A 102 75.11 -24.19 42.03
CA ASP A 102 73.67 -24.35 41.86
C ASP A 102 73.00 -23.06 41.40
N ALA A 103 73.35 -21.92 42.03
CA ALA A 103 72.86 -20.61 41.60
C ALA A 103 73.28 -20.26 40.16
N ARG A 104 74.53 -20.57 39.77
CA ARG A 104 75.00 -20.42 38.39
C ARG A 104 74.25 -21.32 37.41
N ARG A 105 73.90 -22.55 37.80
CA ARG A 105 73.08 -23.46 36.98
C ARG A 105 71.67 -22.90 36.80
N ILE A 106 71.02 -22.46 37.88
CA ILE A 106 69.66 -21.88 37.82
C ILE A 106 69.63 -20.66 36.89
N ILE A 107 70.63 -19.76 36.97
CA ILE A 107 70.74 -18.61 36.06
C ILE A 107 70.90 -19.08 34.61
N LYS A 108 71.74 -20.08 34.36
CA LYS A 108 71.98 -20.61 33.02
C LYS A 108 70.74 -21.29 32.42
N ASP A 109 70.01 -22.05 33.22
CA ASP A 109 68.81 -22.78 32.78
C ASP A 109 67.61 -21.84 32.58
N ALA A 110 67.52 -20.75 33.33
CA ALA A 110 66.52 -19.70 33.15
C ALA A 110 66.83 -18.74 31.98
N GLN A 111 68.06 -18.76 31.45
CA GLN A 111 68.46 -17.93 30.32
C GLN A 111 68.18 -18.63 29.00
N LEU A 112 67.46 -17.95 28.11
CA LEU A 112 67.31 -18.39 26.72
C LEU A 112 68.63 -18.11 25.98
N PRO A 113 69.29 -19.13 25.38
CA PRO A 113 70.48 -18.90 24.59
C PRO A 113 70.18 -17.95 23.42
N GLU A 114 71.06 -16.98 23.20
CA GLU A 114 70.93 -16.00 22.11
C GLU A 114 70.74 -16.67 20.74
N SER A 115 71.38 -17.83 20.52
CA SER A 115 71.23 -18.63 19.31
C SER A 115 69.81 -19.19 19.12
N GLN A 116 69.14 -19.59 20.20
CA GLN A 116 67.75 -20.06 20.16
C GLN A 116 66.80 -18.89 19.92
N TRP A 117 66.99 -17.76 20.62
CA TRP A 117 66.21 -16.55 20.38
C TRP A 117 66.34 -16.08 18.92
N THR A 118 67.56 -15.98 18.41
CA THR A 118 67.83 -15.54 17.02
C THR A 118 67.21 -16.47 15.99
N ARG A 119 67.20 -17.79 16.25
CA ARG A 119 66.53 -18.76 15.39
C ARG A 119 65.02 -18.55 15.37
N HIS A 120 64.40 -18.37 16.53
CA HIS A 120 62.95 -18.18 16.65
C HIS A 120 62.50 -16.82 16.10
N ASP A 121 63.27 -15.75 16.35
CA ASP A 121 63.02 -14.41 15.78
C ASP A 121 63.15 -14.42 14.25
N ARG A 122 64.19 -15.09 13.71
CA ARG A 122 64.33 -15.27 12.25
C ARG A 122 63.15 -16.04 11.66
N ALA A 123 62.77 -17.17 12.26
CA ALA A 123 61.65 -17.97 11.78
C ALA A 123 60.32 -17.19 11.82
N LEU A 124 60.12 -16.36 12.84
CA LEU A 124 58.97 -15.47 12.95
C LEU A 124 58.98 -14.43 11.82
N ARG A 125 60.10 -13.72 11.62
CA ARG A 125 60.22 -12.71 10.56
C ARG A 125 60.01 -13.30 9.17
N GLU A 126 60.59 -14.47 8.89
CA GLU A 126 60.40 -15.18 7.62
C GLU A 126 58.96 -15.64 7.42
N SER A 127 58.26 -16.02 8.50
CA SER A 127 56.85 -16.43 8.42
C SER A 127 55.93 -15.23 8.24
N LEU A 128 56.23 -14.10 8.88
CA LEU A 128 55.50 -12.84 8.70
C LEU A 128 55.68 -12.29 7.28
N ALA A 129 56.91 -12.27 6.76
CA ALA A 129 57.18 -11.85 5.39
C ALA A 129 56.46 -12.74 4.36
N ARG A 130 56.47 -14.06 4.54
CA ARG A 130 55.71 -14.99 3.69
C ARG A 130 54.21 -14.77 3.79
N ASN A 131 53.69 -14.49 4.98
CA ASN A 131 52.26 -14.17 5.15
C ASN A 131 51.89 -12.92 4.37
N GLU A 132 52.68 -11.84 4.50
CA GLU A 132 52.46 -10.59 3.78
C GLU A 132 52.49 -10.78 2.26
N GLU A 133 53.48 -11.54 1.74
CA GLU A 133 53.57 -11.87 0.31
C GLU A 133 52.35 -12.65 -0.19
N ILE A 134 51.88 -13.64 0.58
CA ILE A 134 50.68 -14.43 0.25
C ILE A 134 49.44 -13.54 0.27
N VAL A 135 49.30 -12.65 1.25
CA VAL A 135 48.18 -11.70 1.33
C VAL A 135 48.16 -10.77 0.13
N GLN A 136 49.30 -10.21 -0.27
CA GLN A 136 49.41 -9.36 -1.46
C GLN A 136 49.07 -10.13 -2.74
N THR A 137 49.58 -11.36 -2.86
CA THR A 137 49.27 -12.23 -3.99
C THR A 137 47.78 -12.56 -4.06
N LEU A 138 47.15 -12.88 -2.92
CA LEU A 138 45.72 -13.16 -2.83
C LEU A 138 44.87 -11.96 -3.22
N LEU A 139 45.24 -10.75 -2.76
CA LEU A 139 44.58 -9.52 -3.15
C LEU A 139 44.66 -9.30 -4.67
N GLY A 140 45.84 -9.45 -5.26
CA GLY A 140 46.02 -9.33 -6.72
C GLY A 140 45.18 -10.34 -7.50
N LYS A 141 45.15 -11.61 -7.06
CA LYS A 141 44.34 -12.66 -7.70
C LYS A 141 42.84 -12.42 -7.55
N ARG A 142 42.37 -11.90 -6.40
CA ARG A 142 40.95 -11.53 -6.20
C ARG A 142 40.52 -10.39 -7.11
N THR A 143 41.35 -9.35 -7.24
CA THR A 143 41.07 -8.23 -8.15
C THR A 143 40.99 -8.71 -9.60
N GLU A 144 41.91 -9.58 -10.02
CA GLU A 144 41.89 -10.13 -11.38
C GLU A 144 40.69 -11.05 -11.62
N LYS A 145 40.33 -11.88 -10.64
CA LYS A 145 39.10 -12.68 -10.68
C LYS A 145 37.87 -11.79 -10.87
N GLY A 146 37.71 -10.74 -10.07
CA GLY A 146 36.58 -9.82 -10.19
C GLY A 146 36.58 -9.01 -11.50
N ARG A 147 37.75 -8.79 -12.13
CA ARG A 147 37.83 -8.21 -13.48
C ARG A 147 37.31 -9.20 -14.53
N LEU A 148 37.73 -10.46 -14.45
CA LEU A 148 37.34 -11.51 -15.39
C LEU A 148 35.86 -11.90 -15.26
N GLU A 149 35.32 -11.95 -14.04
CA GLU A 149 33.89 -12.20 -13.79
C GLU A 149 33.02 -11.11 -14.43
N ARG A 150 33.34 -9.83 -14.21
CA ARG A 150 32.64 -8.70 -14.87
C ARG A 150 32.72 -8.78 -16.39
N LEU A 151 33.86 -9.18 -16.95
CA LEU A 151 34.01 -9.41 -18.39
C LEU A 151 33.13 -10.57 -18.87
N GLY A 152 33.11 -11.68 -18.13
CA GLY A 152 32.26 -12.84 -18.40
C GLY A 152 30.77 -12.50 -18.39
N GLU A 153 30.33 -11.70 -17.42
CA GLU A 153 28.95 -11.20 -17.32
C GLU A 153 28.59 -10.21 -18.45
N ALA A 154 29.54 -9.37 -18.86
CA ALA A 154 29.32 -8.39 -19.92
C ALA A 154 29.27 -9.01 -21.32
N LEU A 155 30.03 -10.07 -21.59
CA LEU A 155 30.15 -10.69 -22.92
C LEU A 155 28.81 -11.09 -23.56
N PRO A 156 27.88 -11.78 -22.87
CA PRO A 156 26.56 -12.09 -23.43
C PRO A 156 25.74 -10.86 -23.80
N VAL A 157 25.81 -9.80 -22.97
CA VAL A 157 25.08 -8.54 -23.21
C VAL A 157 25.69 -7.79 -24.39
N ILE A 158 27.01 -7.77 -24.50
CA ILE A 158 27.73 -7.20 -25.66
C ILE A 158 27.36 -7.95 -26.93
N GLY A 159 27.40 -9.29 -26.92
CA GLY A 159 27.00 -10.11 -28.06
C GLY A 159 25.54 -9.87 -28.47
N ARG A 160 24.61 -9.83 -27.50
CA ARG A 160 23.20 -9.51 -27.76
C ARG A 160 23.04 -8.10 -28.36
N ARG A 161 23.82 -7.13 -27.87
CA ARG A 161 23.81 -5.76 -28.41
C ARG A 161 24.31 -5.74 -29.85
N GLU A 162 25.38 -6.46 -30.19
CA GLU A 162 25.87 -6.57 -31.56
C GLU A 162 24.83 -7.20 -32.49
N THR A 163 24.16 -8.28 -32.05
CA THR A 163 23.05 -8.90 -32.81
C THR A 163 21.92 -7.90 -33.04
N LEU A 164 21.44 -7.24 -31.99
CA LEU A 164 20.34 -6.26 -32.10
C LEU A 164 20.73 -5.08 -33.00
N LEU A 165 21.96 -4.59 -32.93
CA LEU A 165 22.43 -3.51 -33.81
C LEU A 165 22.54 -3.94 -35.27
N ALA A 166 22.80 -5.23 -35.54
CA ALA A 166 22.75 -5.77 -36.89
C ALA A 166 21.31 -5.97 -37.40
N GLU A 167 20.35 -6.23 -36.49
CA GLU A 167 18.93 -6.38 -36.83
C GLU A 167 18.21 -5.05 -37.07
N VAL A 168 18.58 -3.97 -36.37
CA VAL A 168 17.94 -2.65 -36.49
C VAL A 168 17.87 -2.13 -37.93
N PRO A 169 18.94 -2.16 -38.75
CA PRO A 169 18.88 -1.77 -40.16
C PRO A 169 17.87 -2.56 -41.00
N LEU A 170 17.61 -3.83 -40.67
CA LEU A 170 16.67 -4.68 -41.41
C LEU A 170 15.21 -4.22 -41.24
N VAL A 171 14.92 -3.52 -40.14
CA VAL A 171 13.58 -3.03 -39.80
C VAL A 171 13.49 -1.50 -39.77
N ALA A 172 14.58 -0.80 -40.14
CA ALA A 172 14.66 0.65 -40.05
C ALA A 172 13.64 1.37 -40.95
N ASP A 173 13.35 0.79 -42.12
CA ASP A 173 12.37 1.33 -43.07
C ASP A 173 10.94 0.81 -42.81
N ALA A 174 10.74 -0.03 -41.79
CA ALA A 174 9.42 -0.54 -41.47
C ALA A 174 8.56 0.60 -40.89
N PRO A 175 7.34 0.84 -41.42
CA PRO A 175 6.46 1.86 -40.88
C PRO A 175 6.08 1.50 -39.43
N LEU A 176 6.19 2.47 -38.52
CA LEU A 176 5.75 2.30 -37.14
C LEU A 176 4.21 2.20 -37.13
N LEU A 177 3.74 0.97 -36.94
CA LEU A 177 2.31 0.69 -36.86
C LEU A 177 1.80 1.05 -35.46
N PRO A 178 0.65 1.73 -35.37
CA PRO A 178 -0.04 1.93 -34.10
C PRO A 178 -0.29 0.62 -33.35
N ALA A 179 -0.36 0.67 -32.01
CA ALA A 179 -0.55 -0.52 -31.17
C ALA A 179 -1.86 -1.28 -31.47
N ASP A 180 -2.89 -0.58 -31.96
CA ASP A 180 -4.20 -1.09 -32.35
C ASP A 180 -4.25 -1.59 -33.82
N PHE A 181 -3.14 -1.50 -34.58
CA PHE A 181 -3.10 -1.92 -35.97
C PHE A 181 -3.55 -3.38 -36.20
N PRO A 182 -3.17 -4.37 -35.38
CA PRO A 182 -3.62 -5.75 -35.57
C PRO A 182 -5.15 -5.89 -35.48
N GLU A 183 -5.78 -5.15 -34.55
CA GLU A 183 -7.23 -5.15 -34.36
C GLU A 183 -7.92 -4.44 -35.51
N ARG A 184 -7.44 -3.23 -35.87
CA ARG A 184 -7.96 -2.47 -37.01
C ARG A 184 -7.85 -3.22 -38.33
N ARG A 185 -6.74 -3.94 -38.55
CA ARG A 185 -6.57 -4.79 -39.75
C ARG A 185 -7.59 -5.92 -39.75
N ARG A 186 -7.77 -6.62 -38.62
CA ARG A 186 -8.75 -7.72 -38.52
C ARG A 186 -10.16 -7.21 -38.78
N GLU A 187 -10.55 -6.12 -38.14
CA GLU A 187 -11.87 -5.52 -38.32
C GLU A 187 -12.10 -5.07 -39.77
N ALA A 188 -11.14 -4.36 -40.37
CA ALA A 188 -11.23 -3.93 -41.76
C ALA A 188 -11.29 -5.11 -42.74
N THR A 189 -10.58 -6.20 -42.46
CA THR A 189 -10.62 -7.41 -43.31
C THR A 189 -11.98 -8.09 -43.21
N THR A 190 -12.52 -8.26 -42.00
CA THR A 190 -13.85 -8.84 -41.78
C THR A 190 -14.96 -7.99 -42.43
N GLN A 191 -14.88 -6.66 -42.29
CA GLN A 191 -15.84 -5.75 -42.93
C GLN A 191 -15.75 -5.82 -44.46
N PHE A 192 -14.53 -5.89 -45.01
CA PHE A 192 -14.32 -6.03 -46.45
C PHE A 192 -14.93 -7.34 -46.98
N GLU A 193 -14.66 -8.46 -46.31
CA GLU A 193 -15.21 -9.77 -46.68
C GLU A 193 -16.75 -9.79 -46.61
N ALA A 194 -17.33 -9.28 -45.52
CA ALA A 194 -18.78 -9.19 -45.36
C ALA A 194 -19.45 -8.30 -46.43
N THR A 195 -18.83 -7.16 -46.75
CA THR A 195 -19.35 -6.24 -47.77
C THR A 195 -19.28 -6.88 -49.16
N ARG A 196 -18.19 -7.60 -49.46
CA ARG A 196 -18.01 -8.30 -50.73
C ARG A 196 -19.03 -9.43 -50.91
N ASP A 197 -19.34 -10.19 -49.86
CA ASP A 197 -20.38 -11.21 -49.93
C ASP A 197 -21.77 -10.61 -50.12
N ALA A 198 -22.07 -9.48 -49.46
CA ALA A 198 -23.33 -8.76 -49.64
C ALA A 198 -23.48 -8.18 -51.07
N GLU A 199 -22.38 -7.67 -51.66
CA GLU A 199 -22.35 -7.24 -53.06
C GLU A 199 -22.66 -8.41 -54.00
N ARG A 200 -22.03 -9.57 -53.79
CA ARG A 200 -22.29 -10.78 -54.59
C ARG A 200 -23.76 -11.19 -54.49
N GLN A 201 -24.31 -11.27 -53.29
CA GLN A 201 -25.70 -11.68 -53.08
C GLN A 201 -26.69 -10.70 -53.72
N SER A 202 -26.41 -9.39 -53.62
CA SER A 202 -27.24 -8.36 -54.25
C SER A 202 -27.20 -8.47 -55.78
N ALA A 203 -26.04 -8.80 -56.36
CA ALA A 203 -25.91 -9.04 -57.80
C ALA A 203 -26.72 -10.28 -58.25
N GLU A 204 -26.64 -11.37 -57.49
CA GLU A 204 -27.43 -12.59 -57.74
C GLU A 204 -28.95 -12.32 -57.66
N ASP A 205 -29.38 -11.55 -56.66
CA ASP A 205 -30.79 -11.15 -56.51
C ASP A 205 -31.26 -10.25 -57.66
N LEU A 206 -30.40 -9.32 -58.11
CA LEU A 206 -30.71 -8.44 -59.23
C LEU A 206 -30.86 -9.24 -60.53
N GLU A 207 -29.98 -10.21 -60.78
CA GLU A 207 -30.07 -11.11 -61.92
C GLU A 207 -31.36 -11.95 -61.87
N ARG A 208 -31.69 -12.49 -60.69
CA ARG A 208 -32.93 -13.25 -60.46
C ARG A 208 -34.18 -12.42 -60.71
N ILE A 209 -34.24 -11.19 -60.19
CA ILE A 209 -35.38 -10.29 -60.37
C ILE A 209 -35.49 -9.85 -61.82
N THR A 210 -34.37 -9.53 -62.47
CA THR A 210 -34.34 -9.15 -63.90
C THR A 210 -34.86 -10.29 -64.76
N SER A 211 -34.39 -11.51 -64.52
CA SER A 211 -34.88 -12.70 -65.22
C SER A 211 -36.37 -12.94 -64.98
N ALA A 212 -36.86 -12.72 -63.76
CA ALA A 212 -38.29 -12.83 -63.44
C ALA A 212 -39.12 -11.77 -64.18
N ILE A 213 -38.61 -10.54 -64.34
CA ILE A 213 -39.25 -9.47 -65.11
C ILE A 213 -39.26 -9.82 -66.61
N GLU A 214 -38.15 -10.33 -67.16
CA GLU A 214 -38.06 -10.74 -68.57
C GLU A 214 -39.00 -11.90 -68.90
N GLN A 215 -39.19 -12.84 -67.96
CA GLN A 215 -40.14 -13.94 -68.09
C GLN A 215 -41.60 -13.51 -67.87
N PHE A 216 -41.82 -12.33 -67.28
CA PHE A 216 -43.16 -11.82 -66.99
C PHE A 216 -43.80 -11.23 -68.24
N SER A 217 -44.48 -12.07 -69.02
CA SER A 217 -45.25 -11.61 -70.17
C SER A 217 -46.63 -11.10 -69.73
N ILE A 218 -46.82 -9.78 -69.75
CA ILE A 218 -48.16 -9.18 -69.62
C ILE A 218 -48.82 -9.23 -71.00
N SER A 219 -49.99 -9.89 -71.09
CA SER A 219 -50.75 -9.92 -72.34
C SER A 219 -51.15 -8.49 -72.75
N PRO A 220 -50.75 -7.98 -73.93
CA PRO A 220 -51.10 -6.64 -74.39
C PRO A 220 -52.63 -6.41 -74.41
N SER A 221 -53.39 -7.46 -74.71
CA SER A 221 -54.86 -7.42 -74.70
C SER A 221 -55.44 -7.15 -73.31
N LEU A 222 -54.81 -7.58 -72.22
CA LEU A 222 -55.26 -7.29 -70.86
C LEU A 222 -55.03 -5.82 -70.49
N LEU A 223 -53.93 -5.22 -70.97
CA LEU A 223 -53.62 -3.81 -70.76
C LEU A 223 -54.54 -2.90 -71.59
N GLU A 224 -54.80 -3.26 -72.84
CA GLU A 224 -55.74 -2.53 -73.70
C GLU A 224 -57.15 -2.46 -73.09
N HIS A 225 -57.57 -3.52 -72.39
CA HIS A 225 -58.89 -3.60 -71.73
C HIS A 225 -58.86 -3.22 -70.25
N ALA A 226 -57.74 -2.72 -69.72
CA ALA A 226 -57.61 -2.38 -68.29
C ALA A 226 -58.68 -1.38 -67.83
N GLY A 227 -58.95 -0.35 -68.64
CA GLY A 227 -60.01 0.62 -68.37
C GLY A 227 -61.39 -0.04 -68.29
N ALA A 228 -61.71 -0.96 -69.21
CA ALA A 228 -62.98 -1.67 -69.22
C ALA A 228 -63.13 -2.62 -68.02
N ILE A 229 -62.05 -3.29 -67.61
CA ILE A 229 -62.03 -4.19 -66.44
C ILE A 229 -62.25 -3.38 -65.14
N GLN A 230 -61.60 -2.23 -65.02
CA GLN A 230 -61.78 -1.31 -63.90
C GLN A 230 -63.22 -0.78 -63.85
N GLN A 231 -63.75 -0.34 -64.99
CA GLN A 231 -65.12 0.14 -65.13
C GLN A 231 -66.13 -0.93 -64.71
N LEU A 232 -65.97 -2.17 -65.18
CA LEU A 232 -66.86 -3.29 -64.80
C LEU A 232 -66.83 -3.59 -63.30
N LYS A 233 -65.67 -3.43 -62.64
CA LYS A 233 -65.54 -3.60 -61.19
C LYS A 233 -66.27 -2.48 -60.43
N GLU A 234 -66.16 -1.24 -60.89
CA GLU A 234 -66.88 -0.09 -60.32
C GLU A 234 -68.39 -0.22 -60.54
N ASP A 235 -68.80 -0.56 -61.76
CA ASP A 235 -70.19 -0.77 -62.16
C ASP A 235 -70.83 -1.94 -61.38
N LEU A 236 -70.07 -3.00 -61.08
CA LEU A 236 -70.53 -4.08 -60.20
C LEU A 236 -70.88 -3.56 -58.80
N GLY A 237 -70.10 -2.61 -58.28
CA GLY A 237 -70.36 -1.94 -57.00
C GLY A 237 -71.64 -1.11 -57.04
N ILE A 238 -71.81 -0.31 -58.09
CA ILE A 238 -73.02 0.50 -58.32
C ILE A 238 -74.26 -0.40 -58.47
N HIS A 239 -74.17 -1.47 -59.26
CA HIS A 239 -75.26 -2.40 -59.49
C HIS A 239 -75.68 -3.10 -58.19
N ARG A 240 -74.74 -3.61 -57.39
CA ARG A 240 -75.04 -4.23 -56.09
C ARG A 240 -75.71 -3.26 -55.12
N LYS A 241 -75.25 -2.00 -55.08
CA LYS A 241 -75.86 -0.95 -54.27
C LYS A 241 -77.28 -0.62 -54.74
N ALA A 242 -77.47 -0.40 -56.04
CA ALA A 242 -78.78 -0.13 -56.63
C ALA A 242 -79.79 -1.27 -56.39
N LEU A 243 -79.34 -2.53 -56.42
CA LEU A 243 -80.16 -3.70 -56.15
C LEU A 243 -80.64 -3.74 -54.69
N LYS A 244 -79.80 -3.34 -53.74
CA LYS A 244 -80.15 -3.19 -52.32
C LYS A 244 -81.08 -2.00 -52.08
N ASP A 245 -80.79 -0.86 -52.70
CA ASP A 245 -81.56 0.38 -52.56
C ASP A 245 -82.98 0.23 -53.16
N ARG A 246 -83.14 -0.56 -54.24
CA ARG A 246 -84.43 -0.85 -54.87
C ARG A 246 -85.46 -1.38 -53.87
N ALA A 247 -85.07 -2.27 -52.96
CA ALA A 247 -85.98 -2.81 -51.94
C ALA A 247 -86.53 -1.70 -51.02
N GLY A 248 -85.65 -0.78 -50.59
CA GLY A 248 -86.04 0.38 -49.78
C GLY A 248 -86.92 1.39 -50.54
N LEU A 249 -86.62 1.63 -51.82
CA LEU A 249 -87.41 2.53 -52.67
C LEU A 249 -88.81 1.98 -52.95
N VAL A 250 -88.95 0.67 -53.19
CA VAL A 250 -90.27 0.03 -53.38
C VAL A 250 -91.10 0.11 -52.09
N ALA A 251 -90.50 -0.16 -50.93
CA ALA A 251 -91.18 -0.01 -49.64
C ALA A 251 -91.60 1.44 -49.38
N THR A 252 -90.73 2.41 -49.71
CA THR A 252 -91.02 3.84 -49.58
C THR A 252 -92.15 4.27 -50.50
N ARG A 253 -92.16 3.81 -51.76
CA ARG A 253 -93.26 4.05 -52.70
C ARG A 253 -94.58 3.52 -52.14
N GLN A 254 -94.60 2.27 -51.67
CA GLN A 254 -95.80 1.66 -51.11
C GLN A 254 -96.35 2.45 -49.92
N ARG A 255 -95.46 2.89 -49.01
CA ARG A 255 -95.81 3.74 -47.87
C ARG A 255 -96.40 5.07 -48.32
N LEU A 256 -95.70 5.80 -49.19
CA LEU A 256 -96.16 7.11 -49.68
C LEU A 256 -97.49 7.02 -50.45
N GLU A 257 -97.70 5.95 -51.22
CA GLU A 257 -98.99 5.70 -51.87
C GLU A 257 -100.10 5.47 -50.84
N ASN A 258 -99.83 4.72 -49.76
CA ASN A 258 -100.79 4.51 -48.69
C ASN A 258 -101.09 5.80 -47.92
N ASP A 259 -100.07 6.59 -47.60
CA ASP A 259 -100.22 7.90 -46.95
C ASP A 259 -101.06 8.84 -47.82
N ALA A 260 -100.79 8.89 -49.13
CA ALA A 260 -101.57 9.70 -50.06
C ALA A 260 -103.03 9.24 -50.18
N ARG A 261 -103.30 7.92 -50.18
CA ARG A 261 -104.67 7.39 -50.13
C ARG A 261 -105.38 7.78 -48.83
N GLN A 262 -104.67 7.79 -47.68
CA GLN A 262 -105.24 8.24 -46.41
C GLN A 262 -105.58 9.74 -46.42
N ILE A 263 -104.70 10.59 -46.95
CA ILE A 263 -104.97 12.03 -47.08
C ILE A 263 -106.23 12.27 -47.95
N LEU A 264 -106.44 11.48 -49.01
CA LEU A 264 -107.66 11.58 -49.82
C LEU A 264 -108.92 11.19 -49.03
N LEU A 265 -108.84 10.14 -48.20
CA LEU A 265 -109.93 9.73 -47.31
C LEU A 265 -110.26 10.81 -46.28
N ASP A 266 -109.25 11.42 -45.64
CA ASP A 266 -109.42 12.52 -44.67
C ASP A 266 -110.10 13.75 -45.31
N LEU A 267 -109.86 13.98 -46.60
CA LEU A 267 -110.52 15.03 -47.39
C LEU A 267 -111.92 14.62 -47.90
N GLY A 268 -112.43 13.44 -47.53
CA GLY A 268 -113.74 12.93 -47.91
C GLY A 268 -113.86 12.51 -49.37
N ARG A 269 -112.75 12.09 -50.01
CA ARG A 269 -112.68 11.68 -51.42
C ARG A 269 -112.42 10.19 -51.57
N GLU A 270 -112.66 9.65 -52.77
CA GLU A 270 -112.34 8.26 -53.07
C GLU A 270 -110.81 8.03 -53.06
N PRO A 271 -110.32 6.86 -52.58
CA PRO A 271 -108.88 6.57 -52.43
C PRO A 271 -108.19 6.19 -53.75
N GLN A 272 -108.51 6.86 -54.85
CA GLN A 272 -107.90 6.65 -56.16
C GLN A 272 -106.81 7.70 -56.44
N LEU A 273 -105.54 7.26 -56.45
CA LEU A 273 -104.39 8.16 -56.64
C LEU A 273 -104.33 8.81 -58.04
N SER A 274 -104.92 8.18 -59.06
CA SER A 274 -105.00 8.73 -60.42
C SER A 274 -105.79 10.04 -60.49
N GLU A 275 -106.72 10.26 -59.57
CA GLU A 275 -107.56 11.46 -59.53
C GLU A 275 -106.91 12.60 -58.72
N ALA A 276 -105.83 12.31 -57.99
CA ALA A 276 -105.14 13.29 -57.13
C ALA A 276 -104.53 14.47 -57.92
N ASP A 277 -104.15 14.25 -59.18
CA ASP A 277 -103.63 15.31 -60.05
C ASP A 277 -104.71 16.37 -60.38
N GLY A 278 -105.98 15.98 -60.47
CA GLY A 278 -107.11 16.90 -60.67
C GLY A 278 -107.45 17.74 -59.43
N LEU A 279 -106.98 17.33 -58.24
CA LEU A 279 -107.14 18.05 -56.97
C LEU A 279 -106.00 19.06 -56.72
N ARG A 280 -104.98 19.08 -57.59
CA ARG A 280 -103.86 20.01 -57.48
C ARG A 280 -104.30 21.41 -57.87
N ILE A 281 -104.29 22.30 -56.88
CA ILE A 281 -104.42 23.74 -57.10
C ILE A 281 -103.23 24.21 -57.96
N GLY A 282 -103.50 24.93 -59.05
CA GLY A 282 -102.47 25.40 -59.97
C GLY A 282 -101.49 26.37 -59.29
N ARG A 283 -100.26 26.49 -59.80
CA ARG A 283 -99.24 27.40 -59.20
C ARG A 283 -99.75 28.85 -59.09
N VAL A 284 -100.54 29.31 -60.05
CA VAL A 284 -101.14 30.66 -60.05
C VAL A 284 -102.19 30.77 -58.94
N GLU A 285 -103.06 29.78 -58.80
CA GLU A 285 -104.10 29.75 -57.76
C GLU A 285 -103.52 29.57 -56.36
N ARG A 286 -102.48 28.74 -56.18
CA ARG A 286 -101.78 28.58 -54.90
C ARG A 286 -101.04 29.85 -54.52
N ARG A 287 -100.36 30.50 -55.47
CA ARG A 287 -99.75 31.82 -55.25
C ARG A 287 -100.82 32.86 -54.94
N ARG A 288 -101.96 32.82 -55.61
CA ARG A 288 -103.09 33.72 -55.36
C ARG A 288 -103.74 33.48 -54.00
N ILE A 289 -103.91 32.23 -53.56
CA ILE A 289 -104.42 31.88 -52.23
C ILE A 289 -103.44 32.31 -51.15
N GLN A 290 -102.14 32.15 -51.38
CA GLN A 290 -101.12 32.56 -50.42
C GLN A 290 -100.93 34.08 -50.39
N GLU A 291 -101.00 34.76 -51.54
CA GLU A 291 -101.06 36.22 -51.63
C GLU A 291 -102.34 36.76 -50.99
N LEU A 292 -103.51 36.16 -51.25
CA LEU A 292 -104.77 36.56 -50.62
C LEU A 292 -104.80 36.23 -49.13
N GLY A 293 -104.17 35.14 -48.68
CA GLY A 293 -104.03 34.78 -47.28
C GLY A 293 -103.08 35.73 -46.54
N ASN A 294 -101.94 36.07 -47.16
CA ASN A 294 -101.01 37.08 -46.66
C ASN A 294 -101.63 38.49 -46.70
N GLN A 295 -102.39 38.82 -47.75
CA GLN A 295 -103.11 40.09 -47.86
C GLN A 295 -104.25 40.15 -46.87
N HIS A 296 -105.00 39.08 -46.63
CA HIS A 296 -106.06 39.03 -45.63
C HIS A 296 -105.46 39.09 -44.22
N GLY A 297 -104.36 38.38 -43.95
CA GLY A 297 -103.61 38.51 -42.70
C GLY A 297 -103.13 39.95 -42.50
N ALA A 298 -102.43 40.52 -43.47
CA ALA A 298 -101.94 41.90 -43.42
C ALA A 298 -103.07 42.93 -43.36
N LEU A 299 -104.20 42.73 -44.05
CA LEU A 299 -105.34 43.66 -44.05
C LEU A 299 -106.21 43.52 -42.81
N SER A 300 -106.37 42.31 -42.26
CA SER A 300 -107.09 42.08 -41.01
C SER A 300 -106.28 42.63 -39.83
N GLU A 301 -104.98 42.35 -39.82
CA GLU A 301 -104.04 42.91 -38.85
C GLU A 301 -103.94 44.44 -39.03
N ALA A 302 -103.81 44.97 -40.25
CA ALA A 302 -103.85 46.41 -40.50
C ALA A 302 -105.21 47.05 -40.18
N HIS A 303 -106.34 46.35 -40.35
CA HIS A 303 -107.68 46.87 -40.03
C HIS A 303 -107.90 46.94 -38.52
N GLU A 304 -107.52 45.89 -37.77
CA GLU A 304 -107.58 45.88 -36.31
C GLU A 304 -106.55 46.84 -35.71
N THR A 305 -105.33 46.89 -36.25
CA THR A 305 -104.31 47.86 -35.85
C THR A 305 -104.74 49.28 -36.19
N ALA A 306 -105.35 49.55 -37.35
CA ALA A 306 -105.86 50.87 -37.71
C ALA A 306 -107.11 51.26 -36.90
N LYS A 307 -108.01 50.33 -36.54
CA LYS A 307 -109.13 50.59 -35.61
C LYS A 307 -108.62 50.95 -34.22
N LYS A 308 -107.66 50.18 -33.71
CA LYS A 308 -107.02 50.40 -32.41
C LYS A 308 -106.25 51.71 -32.41
N THR A 309 -105.42 51.94 -33.43
CA THR A 309 -104.67 53.18 -33.63
C THR A 309 -105.59 54.36 -33.86
N ARG A 310 -106.74 54.24 -34.56
CA ARG A 310 -107.71 55.33 -34.71
C ARG A 310 -108.35 55.69 -33.37
N ARG A 311 -108.74 54.70 -32.55
CA ARG A 311 -109.25 54.95 -31.19
C ARG A 311 -108.19 55.61 -30.29
N GLU A 312 -106.99 55.04 -30.27
CA GLU A 312 -105.87 55.56 -29.48
C GLU A 312 -105.39 56.93 -29.96
N ARG A 313 -105.36 57.18 -31.28
CA ARG A 313 -104.99 58.47 -31.86
C ARG A 313 -106.10 59.49 -31.70
N GLN A 314 -107.38 59.13 -31.73
CA GLN A 314 -108.48 60.05 -31.45
C GLN A 314 -108.44 60.50 -29.97
N GLN A 315 -108.25 59.57 -29.03
CA GLN A 315 -108.05 59.89 -27.61
C GLN A 315 -106.76 60.69 -27.37
N LYS A 316 -105.65 60.29 -28.01
CA LYS A 316 -104.41 61.07 -27.97
C LYS A 316 -104.53 62.41 -28.67
N LEU A 317 -105.36 62.59 -29.71
CA LEU A 317 -105.55 63.89 -30.37
C LEU A 317 -106.31 64.83 -29.43
N GLU A 318 -107.32 64.34 -28.72
CA GLU A 318 -108.07 65.10 -27.72
C GLU A 318 -107.22 65.45 -26.49
N ASP A 319 -106.35 64.53 -26.04
CA ASP A 319 -105.42 64.77 -24.93
C ASP A 319 -104.22 65.64 -25.35
N ILE A 320 -103.67 65.44 -26.54
CA ILE A 320 -102.57 66.25 -27.09
C ILE A 320 -103.08 67.63 -27.47
N GLN A 321 -104.30 67.83 -27.98
CA GLN A 321 -104.86 69.18 -28.18
C GLN A 321 -105.08 69.91 -26.84
N ARG A 322 -105.40 69.20 -25.76
CA ARG A 322 -105.41 69.74 -24.39
C ARG A 322 -104.00 70.05 -23.86
N GLN A 323 -102.99 69.25 -24.19
CA GLN A 323 -101.61 69.42 -23.74
C GLN A 323 -100.81 70.44 -24.57
N LEU A 324 -101.10 70.58 -25.87
CA LEU A 324 -100.44 71.48 -26.82
C LEU A 324 -100.91 72.94 -26.66
N GLN A 325 -102.08 73.16 -26.03
CA GLN A 325 -102.50 74.48 -25.55
C GLN A 325 -101.78 74.88 -24.24
N ALA A 326 -101.08 73.97 -23.56
CA ALA A 326 -100.57 74.19 -22.20
C ALA A 326 -99.06 74.40 -22.08
N LEU A 327 -98.18 73.97 -23.00
CA LEU A 327 -96.72 74.01 -22.74
C LEU A 327 -95.81 74.24 -23.97
N ALA A 328 -94.71 74.95 -23.68
CA ALA A 328 -93.70 75.54 -24.58
C ALA A 328 -92.49 74.63 -24.91
N GLU A 329 -91.59 75.15 -25.78
CA GLU A 329 -90.54 74.49 -26.57
C GLU A 329 -89.47 73.60 -25.88
N THR A 330 -88.97 72.65 -26.66
CA THR A 330 -88.08 71.50 -26.40
C THR A 330 -86.61 71.85 -26.10
N ARG A 331 -85.90 71.02 -25.30
CA ARG A 331 -84.46 71.13 -24.94
C ARG A 331 -83.53 70.12 -25.66
N VAL A 332 -82.24 70.49 -25.72
CA VAL A 332 -81.10 69.89 -26.47
C VAL A 332 -80.39 68.73 -25.72
N VAL A 333 -79.86 67.73 -26.45
CA VAL A 333 -79.30 66.44 -25.95
C VAL A 333 -77.75 66.33 -25.98
N SER A 334 -77.02 67.43 -25.73
CA SER A 334 -75.54 67.46 -25.83
C SER A 334 -74.79 66.73 -24.71
N GLU A 335 -75.39 66.59 -23.53
CA GLU A 335 -74.78 65.92 -22.36
C GLU A 335 -74.56 64.40 -22.58
N LEU A 336 -75.44 63.75 -23.35
CA LEU A 336 -75.39 62.29 -23.56
C LEU A 336 -74.20 61.86 -24.44
N SER A 337 -73.78 62.69 -25.39
CA SER A 337 -72.63 62.39 -26.27
C SER A 337 -71.28 62.50 -25.56
N ARG A 338 -71.15 63.39 -24.55
CA ARG A 338 -69.92 63.55 -23.77
C ARG A 338 -69.66 62.35 -22.85
N ALA A 339 -70.71 61.80 -22.24
CA ALA A 339 -70.61 60.62 -21.37
C ALA A 339 -70.14 59.35 -22.11
N ILE A 340 -70.53 59.17 -23.37
CA ILE A 340 -70.16 57.99 -24.17
C ILE A 340 -68.67 58.01 -24.55
N HIS A 341 -68.08 59.18 -24.82
CA HIS A 341 -66.68 59.29 -25.24
C HIS A 341 -65.69 59.07 -24.08
N GLN A 342 -66.06 59.46 -22.85
CA GLN A 342 -65.26 59.19 -21.65
C GLN A 342 -65.22 57.69 -21.30
N ALA A 343 -66.34 56.97 -21.49
CA ALA A 343 -66.40 55.52 -21.26
C ALA A 343 -65.55 54.68 -22.23
N GLN A 344 -65.29 55.17 -23.46
CA GLN A 344 -64.50 54.45 -24.46
C GLN A 344 -63.00 54.40 -24.15
N GLN A 345 -62.46 55.36 -23.39
CA GLN A 345 -61.02 55.43 -23.06
C GLN A 345 -60.55 54.35 -22.08
N HIS A 346 -61.48 53.69 -21.37
CA HIS A 346 -61.19 52.72 -20.31
C HIS A 346 -61.65 51.29 -20.62
N ARG A 347 -62.05 51.02 -21.87
CA ARG A 347 -62.73 49.78 -22.29
C ARG A 347 -61.94 48.48 -22.06
N ASP A 348 -60.60 48.55 -22.01
CA ASP A 348 -59.72 47.39 -21.86
C ASP A 348 -59.19 47.19 -20.42
N LEU A 349 -59.53 48.08 -19.47
CA LEU A 349 -59.00 48.00 -18.11
C LEU A 349 -59.52 46.77 -17.35
N GLU A 350 -60.79 46.41 -17.51
CA GLU A 350 -61.36 45.22 -16.86
C GLU A 350 -60.77 43.92 -17.42
N ALA A 351 -60.55 43.86 -18.74
CA ALA A 351 -59.91 42.71 -19.38
C ALA A 351 -58.43 42.56 -18.97
N ARG A 352 -57.70 43.67 -18.80
CA ARG A 352 -56.33 43.67 -18.25
C ARG A 352 -56.28 43.22 -16.79
N ARG A 353 -57.19 43.70 -15.94
CA ARG A 353 -57.34 43.25 -14.55
C ARG A 353 -57.59 41.74 -14.49
N ASP A 354 -58.52 41.22 -15.30
CA ASP A 354 -58.88 39.81 -15.27
C ASP A 354 -57.75 38.90 -15.75
N ARG A 355 -56.97 39.34 -16.75
CA ARG A 355 -55.73 38.66 -17.17
C ARG A 355 -54.68 38.66 -16.06
N ALA A 356 -54.42 39.80 -15.42
CA ALA A 356 -53.48 39.91 -14.31
C ALA A 356 -53.89 39.03 -13.12
N ARG A 357 -55.19 38.96 -12.81
CA ARG A 357 -55.75 38.09 -11.77
C ARG A 357 -55.54 36.60 -12.07
N ALA A 358 -55.80 36.20 -13.30
CA ALA A 358 -55.62 34.82 -13.74
C ALA A 358 -54.14 34.41 -13.70
N GLN A 359 -53.23 35.29 -14.14
CA GLN A 359 -51.79 35.06 -14.07
C GLN A 359 -51.30 34.95 -12.62
N LEU A 360 -51.74 35.85 -11.72
CA LEU A 360 -51.39 35.80 -10.30
C LEU A 360 -51.90 34.52 -9.62
N THR A 361 -53.10 34.06 -9.97
CA THR A 361 -53.66 32.83 -9.40
C THR A 361 -52.88 31.60 -9.86
N LEU A 362 -52.51 31.52 -11.15
CA LEU A 362 -51.67 30.46 -11.67
C LEU A 362 -50.27 30.48 -11.05
N ALA A 363 -49.64 31.66 -10.94
CA ALA A 363 -48.33 31.82 -10.32
C ALA A 363 -48.34 31.35 -8.85
N ARG A 364 -49.33 31.75 -8.06
CA ARG A 364 -49.50 31.32 -6.66
C ARG A 364 -49.72 29.83 -6.51
N GLN A 365 -50.53 29.23 -7.37
CA GLN A 365 -50.75 27.78 -7.37
C GLN A 365 -49.46 27.04 -7.68
N GLN A 366 -48.71 27.49 -8.69
CA GLN A 366 -47.46 26.86 -9.10
C GLN A 366 -46.39 26.99 -8.01
N THR A 367 -46.19 28.18 -7.42
CA THR A 367 -45.23 28.36 -6.31
C THR A 367 -45.59 27.53 -5.09
N GLN A 368 -46.88 27.32 -4.81
CA GLN A 368 -47.32 26.47 -3.70
C GLN A 368 -47.03 24.98 -3.96
N ILE A 369 -47.24 24.50 -5.19
CA ILE A 369 -46.90 23.14 -5.60
C ILE A 369 -45.38 22.94 -5.52
N ASP A 370 -44.59 23.89 -6.00
CA ASP A 370 -43.14 23.80 -6.01
C ASP A 370 -42.55 23.90 -4.58
N LEU A 371 -43.17 24.67 -3.68
CA LEU A 371 -42.86 24.68 -2.26
C LEU A 371 -43.10 23.31 -1.60
N GLN A 372 -44.23 22.65 -1.91
CA GLN A 372 -44.52 21.30 -1.40
C GLN A 372 -43.58 20.23 -1.96
N ARG A 373 -42.98 20.47 -3.12
CA ARG A 373 -42.01 19.57 -3.76
C ARG A 373 -40.59 19.75 -3.26
N LEU A 374 -40.28 20.87 -2.60
CA LEU A 374 -38.94 21.13 -2.07
C LEU A 374 -38.67 20.22 -0.87
N PRO A 375 -37.75 19.24 -0.99
CA PRO A 375 -37.45 18.33 0.12
C PRO A 375 -36.73 19.09 1.24
N LEU A 376 -36.74 18.55 2.47
CA LEU A 376 -36.02 19.12 3.63
C LEU A 376 -36.51 20.50 4.11
N TRP A 377 -37.61 21.02 3.55
CA TRP A 377 -38.21 22.28 3.96
C TRP A 377 -39.70 22.10 4.30
N SER A 378 -40.15 22.74 5.38
CA SER A 378 -41.53 22.69 5.86
C SER A 378 -42.09 24.06 6.27
N GLY A 379 -41.33 25.14 6.04
CA GLY A 379 -41.73 26.51 6.36
C GLY A 379 -42.55 27.19 5.24
N THR A 380 -42.85 28.47 5.45
CA THR A 380 -43.60 29.26 4.45
C THR A 380 -42.71 29.75 3.31
N LEU A 381 -43.33 30.29 2.25
CA LEU A 381 -42.61 30.91 1.14
C LEU A 381 -41.84 32.16 1.58
N ASP A 382 -42.38 32.93 2.53
CA ASP A 382 -41.73 34.12 3.07
C ASP A 382 -40.51 33.76 3.93
N ASP A 383 -40.62 32.69 4.74
CA ASP A 383 -39.50 32.16 5.50
C ASP A 383 -38.38 31.65 4.56
N LEU A 384 -38.75 31.07 3.43
CA LEU A 384 -37.82 30.52 2.45
C LEU A 384 -36.99 31.60 1.76
N GLU A 385 -37.52 32.80 1.55
CA GLU A 385 -36.78 33.93 0.98
C GLU A 385 -35.77 34.55 1.95
N LEU A 386 -36.00 34.40 3.25
CA LEU A 386 -35.12 34.91 4.30
C LEU A 386 -33.98 33.93 4.66
N LEU A 387 -34.01 32.71 4.12
CA LEU A 387 -32.98 31.70 4.35
C LEU A 387 -31.63 32.14 3.78
N LYS A 388 -30.61 32.16 4.64
CA LYS A 388 -29.21 32.36 4.25
C LYS A 388 -28.59 31.05 3.81
N VAL A 389 -29.02 30.54 2.66
CA VAL A 389 -28.46 29.31 2.08
C VAL A 389 -26.98 29.52 1.69
N PRO A 390 -26.11 28.51 1.84
CA PRO A 390 -24.72 28.60 1.37
C PRO A 390 -24.66 28.88 -0.13
N SER A 391 -23.69 29.70 -0.55
CA SER A 391 -23.49 29.99 -1.98
C SER A 391 -23.15 28.71 -2.76
N THR A 392 -23.48 28.68 -4.04
CA THR A 392 -23.11 27.56 -4.93
C THR A 392 -21.60 27.30 -4.90
N GLU A 393 -20.78 28.35 -4.88
CA GLU A 393 -19.32 28.24 -4.74
C GLU A 393 -18.89 27.53 -3.46
N THR A 394 -19.58 27.78 -2.35
CA THR A 394 -19.29 27.10 -1.07
C THR A 394 -19.64 25.62 -1.18
N VAL A 395 -20.80 25.29 -1.77
CA VAL A 395 -21.21 23.89 -2.00
C VAL A 395 -20.25 23.18 -2.94
N ASP A 396 -19.80 23.85 -4.01
CA ASP A 396 -18.84 23.33 -4.98
C ASP A 396 -17.48 23.04 -4.34
N ARG A 397 -17.00 23.94 -3.48
CA ARG A 397 -15.78 23.74 -2.71
C ARG A 397 -15.88 22.49 -1.83
N PHE A 398 -16.96 22.33 -1.06
CA PHE A 398 -17.14 21.14 -0.22
C PHE A 398 -17.33 19.86 -1.04
N GLU A 399 -18.00 19.91 -2.19
CA GLU A 399 -18.07 18.75 -3.09
C GLU A 399 -16.67 18.32 -3.54
N ALA A 400 -15.85 19.26 -4.00
CA ALA A 400 -14.49 19.00 -4.44
C ALA A 400 -13.61 18.47 -3.30
N GLU A 401 -13.62 19.12 -2.13
CA GLU A 401 -12.81 18.73 -0.97
C GLU A 401 -13.22 17.36 -0.40
N ILE A 402 -14.52 17.08 -0.30
CA ILE A 402 -15.01 15.77 0.17
C ILE A 402 -14.69 14.67 -0.86
N THR A 403 -14.81 14.96 -2.15
CA THR A 403 -14.51 13.98 -3.23
C THR A 403 -13.01 13.68 -3.27
N ASP A 404 -12.14 14.69 -3.16
CA ASP A 404 -10.69 14.51 -3.09
C ASP A 404 -10.27 13.75 -1.81
N ALA A 405 -10.83 14.12 -0.65
CA ALA A 405 -10.56 13.43 0.60
C ALA A 405 -11.01 11.96 0.57
N LYS A 406 -12.21 11.68 0.03
CA LYS A 406 -12.70 10.31 -0.15
C LYS A 406 -11.83 9.52 -1.14
N GLY A 407 -11.47 10.11 -2.27
CA GLY A 407 -10.57 9.49 -3.24
C GLY A 407 -9.17 9.21 -2.68
N LYS A 408 -8.67 10.04 -1.76
CA LYS A 408 -7.44 9.76 -1.01
C LYS A 408 -7.60 8.58 -0.05
N CYS A 409 -8.71 8.51 0.70
CA CYS A 409 -9.00 7.36 1.56
C CYS A 409 -9.05 6.06 0.74
N ASP A 410 -9.79 6.06 -0.37
CA ASP A 410 -9.97 4.88 -1.22
C ASP A 410 -8.61 4.38 -1.77
N ARG A 411 -7.76 5.27 -2.30
CA ARG A 411 -6.41 4.89 -2.77
C ARG A 411 -5.49 4.37 -1.66
N MET A 412 -5.53 4.97 -0.47
CA MET A 412 -4.72 4.51 0.66
C MET A 412 -5.22 3.16 1.18
N GLN A 413 -6.54 2.94 1.17
CA GLN A 413 -7.16 1.67 1.52
C GLN A 413 -6.75 0.56 0.54
N GLU A 414 -6.87 0.81 -0.78
CA GLU A 414 -6.43 -0.12 -1.82
C GLU A 414 -4.94 -0.49 -1.66
N ARG A 415 -4.08 0.51 -1.43
CA ARG A 415 -2.65 0.25 -1.22
C ARG A 415 -2.36 -0.51 0.07
N SER A 416 -3.14 -0.27 1.12
CA SER A 416 -3.05 -1.01 2.37
C SER A 416 -3.49 -2.47 2.19
N THR A 417 -4.54 -2.73 1.40
CA THR A 417 -4.98 -4.10 1.11
C THR A 417 -3.95 -4.84 0.27
N GLU A 418 -3.38 -4.21 -0.77
CA GLU A 418 -2.30 -4.82 -1.58
C GLU A 418 -1.08 -5.21 -0.72
N LEU A 419 -0.62 -4.31 0.16
CA LEU A 419 0.51 -4.60 1.05
C LEU A 419 0.19 -5.68 2.08
N SER A 420 -1.06 -5.78 2.52
CA SER A 420 -1.51 -6.84 3.43
C SER A 420 -1.54 -8.20 2.74
N ASP A 421 -2.04 -8.26 1.50
CA ASP A 421 -2.07 -9.49 0.70
C ASP A 421 -0.65 -9.97 0.39
N ASP A 422 0.22 -9.05 -0.02
CA ASP A 422 1.66 -9.28 -0.21
C ASP A 422 2.35 -9.85 1.05
N LEU A 423 1.98 -9.36 2.24
CA LEU A 423 2.51 -9.87 3.51
C LEU A 423 1.99 -11.28 3.80
N SER A 424 0.73 -11.56 3.49
CA SER A 424 0.16 -12.90 3.63
C SER A 424 0.88 -13.90 2.71
N GLU A 425 1.18 -13.51 1.48
CA GLU A 425 1.94 -14.35 0.54
C GLU A 425 3.36 -14.61 1.05
N LEU A 426 4.07 -13.57 1.52
CA LEU A 426 5.40 -13.74 2.11
C LEU A 426 5.37 -14.63 3.37
N ASP A 427 4.35 -14.50 4.22
CA ASP A 427 4.14 -15.37 5.38
C ASP A 427 3.93 -16.82 4.96
N GLN A 428 3.13 -17.08 3.92
CA GLN A 428 2.96 -18.43 3.37
C GLN A 428 4.27 -18.99 2.79
N GLN A 429 5.05 -18.19 2.07
CA GLN A 429 6.35 -18.62 1.52
C GLN A 429 7.36 -18.95 2.64
N ILE A 430 7.40 -18.14 3.70
CA ILE A 430 8.25 -18.38 4.87
C ILE A 430 7.82 -19.67 5.59
N GLU A 431 6.53 -19.88 5.80
CA GLU A 431 6.01 -21.09 6.42
C GLU A 431 6.19 -22.34 5.54
N GLN A 432 6.07 -22.22 4.22
CA GLN A 432 6.37 -23.32 3.30
C GLN A 432 7.85 -23.73 3.37
N LEU A 433 8.78 -22.77 3.45
CA LEU A 433 10.20 -23.07 3.64
C LEU A 433 10.47 -23.74 5.00
N ARG A 434 9.75 -23.35 6.06
CA ARG A 434 9.80 -24.00 7.38
C ARG A 434 9.29 -25.45 7.35
N LEU A 435 8.21 -25.71 6.62
CA LEU A 435 7.59 -27.05 6.55
C LEU A 435 8.37 -28.02 5.65
N GLN A 436 9.07 -27.53 4.62
CA GLN A 436 9.85 -28.36 3.71
C GLN A 436 11.15 -28.86 4.33
N LEU A 437 11.84 -28.03 5.11
CA LEU A 437 12.97 -28.39 5.96
C LEU A 437 13.00 -27.43 7.14
N ASP A 438 13.33 -27.89 8.34
CA ASP A 438 13.51 -27.00 9.50
C ASP A 438 14.83 -26.23 9.34
N VAL A 439 14.87 -25.27 8.39
CA VAL A 439 16.09 -24.57 7.96
C VAL A 439 16.58 -23.66 9.09
N PRO A 440 17.76 -23.95 9.69
CA PRO A 440 18.27 -23.19 10.83
C PRO A 440 18.74 -21.80 10.41
N THR A 441 18.49 -20.81 11.26
CA THR A 441 18.92 -19.42 11.06
C THR A 441 20.23 -19.14 11.79
N GLU A 442 20.91 -18.04 11.42
CA GLU A 442 22.12 -17.59 12.13
C GLU A 442 21.84 -17.27 13.61
N THR A 443 20.62 -16.84 13.93
CA THR A 443 20.10 -16.69 15.29
C THR A 443 19.96 -18.02 16.04
N ASP A 444 19.56 -19.09 15.37
CA ASP A 444 19.46 -20.43 15.97
C ASP A 444 20.86 -20.98 16.31
N LEU A 445 21.84 -20.78 15.41
CA LEU A 445 23.24 -21.11 15.67
C LEU A 445 23.82 -20.26 16.81
N GLY A 446 23.49 -18.97 16.86
CA GLY A 446 23.87 -18.10 17.97
C GLY A 446 23.37 -18.61 19.31
N SER A 447 22.09 -19.00 19.38
CA SER A 447 21.45 -19.58 20.56
C SER A 447 22.08 -20.94 20.94
N GLY A 448 22.33 -21.80 19.95
CA GLY A 448 23.01 -23.08 20.15
C GLY A 448 24.44 -22.94 20.70
N ARG A 449 25.20 -21.95 20.19
CA ARG A 449 26.54 -21.62 20.70
C ARG A 449 26.50 -21.07 22.12
N GLN A 450 25.52 -20.23 22.45
CA GLN A 450 25.32 -19.74 23.82
C GLN A 450 25.04 -20.88 24.79
N LEU A 451 24.14 -21.81 24.45
CA LEU A 451 23.85 -22.99 25.26
C LEU A 451 25.09 -23.88 25.47
N ARG A 452 25.90 -24.06 24.41
CA ARG A 452 27.18 -24.77 24.52
C ARG A 452 28.14 -24.04 25.48
N ASP A 453 28.28 -22.73 25.34
CA ASP A 453 29.19 -21.92 26.17
C ASP A 453 28.71 -21.84 27.63
N GLU A 454 27.40 -21.90 27.88
CA GLU A 454 26.78 -22.07 29.21
C GLU A 454 27.09 -23.44 29.80
N GLY A 455 26.92 -24.51 29.02
CA GLY A 455 27.29 -25.86 29.41
C GLY A 455 28.78 -25.98 29.76
N TRP A 456 29.65 -25.35 28.98
CA TRP A 456 31.09 -25.33 29.27
C TRP A 456 31.42 -24.59 30.57
N ARG A 457 30.76 -23.44 30.82
CA ARG A 457 30.90 -22.71 32.08
C ARG A 457 30.42 -23.54 33.28
N LEU A 458 29.34 -24.29 33.14
CA LEU A 458 28.85 -25.21 34.17
C LEU A 458 29.85 -26.34 34.43
N VAL A 459 30.42 -26.95 33.39
CA VAL A 459 31.46 -27.99 33.52
C VAL A 459 32.71 -27.44 34.23
N LEU A 460 33.18 -26.24 33.86
CA LEU A 460 34.34 -25.61 34.47
C LEU A 460 34.12 -25.29 35.96
N ARG A 461 32.97 -24.70 36.32
CA ARG A 461 32.61 -24.41 37.72
C ARG A 461 32.50 -25.68 38.56
N ALA A 462 31.91 -26.74 37.99
CA ALA A 462 31.80 -28.04 38.67
C ALA A 462 33.19 -28.68 38.91
N TRP A 463 34.14 -28.51 37.98
CA TRP A 463 35.46 -29.15 38.06
C TRP A 463 36.49 -28.37 38.89
N HIS A 464 36.54 -27.05 38.77
CA HIS A 464 37.55 -26.21 39.43
C HIS A 464 37.11 -25.64 40.77
N GLU A 465 35.84 -25.26 40.90
CA GLU A 465 35.32 -24.48 42.03
C GLU A 465 34.42 -25.34 42.94
N ASN A 466 33.99 -26.51 42.45
CA ASN A 466 32.99 -27.37 43.10
C ASN A 466 31.69 -26.59 43.43
N ASP A 467 31.41 -25.56 42.63
CA ASP A 467 30.44 -24.50 42.88
C ASP A 467 29.33 -24.52 41.81
N VAL A 468 28.58 -25.63 41.79
CA VAL A 468 27.41 -25.79 40.91
C VAL A 468 26.28 -26.47 41.68
N SER A 469 25.13 -25.82 41.72
CA SER A 469 23.93 -26.40 42.33
C SER A 469 23.46 -27.64 41.55
N PRO A 470 23.01 -28.71 42.22
CA PRO A 470 22.33 -29.85 41.59
C PRO A 470 21.11 -29.43 40.74
N GLU A 471 20.49 -28.29 41.04
CA GLU A 471 19.38 -27.75 40.26
C GLU A 471 19.84 -27.13 38.93
N GLU A 472 20.89 -26.30 38.94
CA GLU A 472 21.44 -25.68 37.72
C GLU A 472 21.96 -26.72 36.72
N SER A 473 22.70 -27.72 37.23
CA SER A 473 23.17 -28.85 36.43
C SER A 473 22.02 -29.74 35.96
N GLY A 474 21.02 -29.99 36.81
CA GLY A 474 19.83 -30.77 36.47
C GLY A 474 18.90 -30.09 35.46
N GLU A 475 18.87 -28.76 35.39
CA GLU A 475 18.12 -28.00 34.38
C GLU A 475 18.81 -28.08 33.02
N PHE A 476 20.14 -27.93 32.97
CA PHE A 476 20.91 -28.05 31.75
C PHE A 476 20.85 -29.48 31.16
N ILE A 477 20.97 -30.50 32.02
CA ILE A 477 20.84 -31.91 31.60
C ILE A 477 19.45 -32.20 30.99
N ARG A 478 18.39 -31.59 31.54
CA ARG A 478 17.03 -31.75 31.01
C ARG A 478 16.83 -31.14 29.63
N ARG A 479 17.54 -30.05 29.30
CA ARG A 479 17.48 -29.42 27.97
C ARG A 479 18.03 -30.31 26.85
N PHE A 480 18.93 -31.24 27.16
CA PHE A 480 19.57 -32.14 26.19
C PHE A 480 19.23 -33.61 26.46
N ALA A 481 18.07 -33.89 27.06
CA ALA A 481 17.66 -35.25 27.39
C ALA A 481 17.60 -36.17 26.13
N PRO A 482 17.98 -37.47 26.24
CA PRO A 482 18.37 -38.19 27.45
C PRO A 482 19.90 -38.17 27.65
N CYS A 483 20.42 -37.23 28.45
CA CYS A 483 21.81 -37.23 28.92
C CYS A 483 21.85 -37.65 30.39
N ALA A 484 22.85 -38.45 30.78
CA ALA A 484 22.93 -39.05 32.12
C ALA A 484 23.66 -38.16 33.13
N ASP A 485 24.53 -37.27 32.65
CA ASP A 485 25.38 -36.41 33.46
C ASP A 485 25.68 -35.08 32.74
N LEU A 486 26.31 -34.14 33.45
CA LEU A 486 26.64 -32.83 32.91
C LEU A 486 27.63 -32.91 31.74
N ALA A 487 28.53 -33.89 31.74
CA ALA A 487 29.50 -34.10 30.68
C ALA A 487 28.84 -34.56 29.37
N SER A 488 27.90 -35.52 29.44
CA SER A 488 27.12 -35.97 28.29
C SER A 488 26.17 -34.88 27.78
N ALA A 489 25.54 -34.11 28.68
CA ALA A 489 24.73 -32.96 28.30
C ALA A 489 25.54 -31.88 27.58
N TYR A 490 26.76 -31.60 28.05
CA TYR A 490 27.66 -30.68 27.36
C TYR A 490 28.09 -31.22 25.99
N ALA A 491 28.49 -32.50 25.91
CA ALA A 491 28.85 -33.13 24.63
C ALA A 491 27.68 -33.08 23.62
N ALA A 492 26.45 -33.28 24.08
CA ALA A 492 25.24 -33.14 23.27
C ALA A 492 25.02 -31.68 22.81
N SER A 493 25.29 -30.69 23.66
CA SER A 493 25.21 -29.27 23.29
C SER A 493 26.24 -28.86 22.23
N VAL A 494 27.45 -29.45 22.27
CA VAL A 494 28.49 -29.27 21.24
C VAL A 494 28.03 -29.87 19.91
N ALA A 495 27.59 -31.12 19.92
CA ALA A 495 27.09 -31.81 18.73
C ALA A 495 25.89 -31.06 18.10
N HIS A 496 24.99 -30.52 18.92
CA HIS A 496 23.86 -29.71 18.47
C HIS A 496 24.30 -28.40 17.79
N ALA A 497 25.26 -27.67 18.38
CA ALA A 497 25.80 -26.45 17.77
C ALA A 497 26.57 -26.72 16.46
N ASP A 498 27.29 -27.84 16.39
CA ASP A 498 28.01 -28.29 15.19
C ASP A 498 27.02 -28.72 14.09
N GLU A 499 25.95 -29.44 14.44
CA GLU A 499 24.89 -29.82 13.51
C GLU A 499 24.19 -28.57 12.94
N LEU A 500 23.88 -27.58 13.77
CA LEU A 500 23.33 -26.30 13.31
C LEU A 500 24.28 -25.59 12.33
N ALA A 501 25.59 -25.58 12.61
CA ALA A 501 26.60 -24.97 11.74
C ALA A 501 26.76 -25.71 10.41
N ASP A 502 26.75 -27.04 10.44
CA ASP A 502 26.83 -27.90 9.26
C ASP A 502 25.59 -27.75 8.38
N ARG A 503 24.41 -27.72 8.98
CA ARG A 503 23.14 -27.50 8.27
C ARG A 503 23.06 -26.11 7.67
N LEU A 504 23.47 -25.06 8.39
CA LEU A 504 23.62 -23.71 7.84
C LEU A 504 24.50 -23.66 6.57
N ARG A 505 25.53 -24.51 6.51
CA ARG A 505 26.43 -24.59 5.34
C ARG A 505 25.83 -25.43 4.20
N ARG A 506 25.18 -26.56 4.50
CA ARG A 506 24.56 -27.45 3.49
C ARG A 506 23.32 -26.81 2.87
N GLU A 507 22.56 -26.06 3.66
CA GLU A 507 21.29 -25.42 3.30
C GLU A 507 21.47 -23.91 3.03
N ALA A 508 22.70 -23.45 2.77
CA ALA A 508 23.06 -22.02 2.69
C ALA A 508 22.17 -21.20 1.74
N ASP A 509 21.80 -21.76 0.58
CA ASP A 509 20.92 -21.09 -0.39
C ASP A 509 19.49 -20.92 0.16
N GLN A 510 19.00 -21.89 0.93
CA GLN A 510 17.67 -21.84 1.56
C GLN A 510 17.67 -20.88 2.77
N VAL A 511 18.76 -20.85 3.55
CA VAL A 511 18.95 -19.87 4.63
C VAL A 511 19.00 -18.45 4.07
N ALA A 512 19.71 -18.24 2.97
CA ALA A 512 19.77 -16.94 2.29
C ALA A 512 18.39 -16.52 1.77
N THR A 513 17.63 -17.46 1.19
CA THR A 513 16.26 -17.21 0.72
C THR A 513 15.32 -16.87 1.87
N LYS A 514 15.35 -17.63 2.97
CA LYS A 514 14.54 -17.38 4.18
C LYS A 514 14.88 -16.03 4.81
N THR A 515 16.16 -15.69 4.93
CA THR A 515 16.60 -14.38 5.44
C THR A 515 16.13 -13.24 4.55
N LYS A 516 16.18 -13.40 3.22
CA LYS A 516 15.65 -12.42 2.26
C LYS A 516 14.15 -12.22 2.42
N LEU A 517 13.37 -13.30 2.50
CA LEU A 517 11.91 -13.22 2.69
C LEU A 517 11.54 -12.56 4.01
N ILE A 518 12.24 -12.87 5.10
CA ILE A 518 12.04 -12.23 6.41
C ILE A 518 12.34 -10.72 6.34
N ALA A 519 13.41 -10.33 5.66
CA ALA A 519 13.75 -8.91 5.47
C ALA A 519 12.72 -8.17 4.59
N GLU A 520 12.26 -8.79 3.50
CA GLU A 520 11.21 -8.25 2.63
C GLU A 520 9.88 -8.11 3.37
N ARG A 521 9.51 -9.11 4.17
CA ARG A 521 8.33 -9.08 5.03
C ARG A 521 8.41 -7.92 6.03
N LYS A 522 9.54 -7.77 6.73
CA LYS A 522 9.74 -6.67 7.69
C LYS A 522 9.56 -5.30 7.01
N MET A 523 10.20 -5.10 5.86
CA MET A 523 10.09 -3.86 5.10
C MET A 523 8.64 -3.60 4.61
N LYS A 524 7.93 -4.62 4.14
CA LYS A 524 6.52 -4.46 3.72
C LYS A 524 5.60 -4.19 4.92
N ALA A 525 5.88 -4.77 6.09
CA ALA A 525 5.13 -4.53 7.32
C ALA A 525 5.27 -3.08 7.82
N GLU A 526 6.49 -2.54 7.85
CA GLU A 526 6.74 -1.12 8.17
C GLU A 526 6.02 -0.19 7.18
N ARG A 527 6.05 -0.52 5.88
CA ARG A 527 5.31 0.24 4.86
C ARG A 527 3.81 0.17 5.05
N LEU A 528 3.26 -0.98 5.43
CA LEU A 528 1.84 -1.14 5.71
C LEU A 528 1.42 -0.28 6.90
N GLU A 529 2.21 -0.27 7.98
CA GLU A 529 1.96 0.56 9.16
C GLU A 529 1.92 2.06 8.79
N ASP A 530 2.90 2.53 8.01
CA ASP A 530 2.92 3.89 7.48
C ASP A 530 1.69 4.22 6.61
N GLN A 531 1.22 3.28 5.79
CA GLN A 531 0.05 3.48 4.93
C GLN A 531 -1.25 3.50 5.74
N VAL A 532 -1.39 2.62 6.75
CA VAL A 532 -2.53 2.61 7.65
C VAL A 532 -2.60 3.93 8.45
N ALA A 533 -1.46 4.46 8.91
CA ALA A 533 -1.42 5.77 9.56
C ALA A 533 -1.89 6.90 8.63
N LYS A 534 -1.46 6.90 7.36
CA LYS A 534 -1.92 7.86 6.34
C LYS A 534 -3.41 7.73 6.04
N LEU A 535 -3.93 6.51 5.95
CA LEU A 535 -5.35 6.24 5.78
C LEU A 535 -6.16 6.80 6.96
N GLN A 536 -5.72 6.57 8.19
CA GLN A 536 -6.38 7.14 9.38
C GLN A 536 -6.38 8.68 9.36
N GLN A 537 -5.28 9.30 8.94
CA GLN A 537 -5.20 10.75 8.80
C GLN A 537 -6.16 11.27 7.72
N ALA A 538 -6.23 10.61 6.58
CA ALA A 538 -7.18 10.94 5.50
C ALA A 538 -8.63 10.77 5.97
N GLY A 539 -8.94 9.70 6.70
CA GLY A 539 -10.25 9.44 7.29
C GLY A 539 -10.68 10.53 8.27
N ARG A 540 -9.79 10.93 9.21
CA ARG A 540 -10.06 12.05 10.12
C ARG A 540 -10.33 13.36 9.37
N LYS A 541 -9.61 13.61 8.27
CA LYS A 541 -9.84 14.82 7.45
C LYS A 541 -11.21 14.78 6.76
N LEU A 542 -11.63 13.61 6.26
CA LEU A 542 -12.96 13.42 5.68
C LEU A 542 -14.08 13.61 6.71
N GLU A 543 -13.91 13.08 7.92
CA GLU A 543 -14.85 13.28 9.03
C GLU A 543 -14.95 14.76 9.43
N GLN A 544 -13.82 15.46 9.52
CA GLN A 544 -13.80 16.91 9.79
C GLN A 544 -14.53 17.72 8.72
N LEU A 545 -14.32 17.39 7.44
CA LEU A 545 -15.05 18.04 6.34
C LEU A 545 -16.54 17.76 6.40
N GLY A 546 -16.94 16.53 6.74
CA GLY A 546 -18.35 16.16 6.95
C GLY A 546 -18.99 16.92 8.10
N GLU A 547 -18.27 17.13 9.20
CA GLU A 547 -18.76 17.92 10.34
C GLU A 547 -18.87 19.41 10.00
N GLN A 548 -17.85 19.98 9.35
CA GLN A 548 -17.89 21.37 8.86
C GLN A 548 -19.04 21.60 7.87
N TRP A 549 -19.29 20.61 7.01
CA TRP A 549 -20.44 20.62 6.12
C TRP A 549 -21.76 20.67 6.90
N ARG A 550 -21.96 19.79 7.90
CA ARG A 550 -23.18 19.82 8.74
C ARG A 550 -23.35 21.13 9.51
N GLN A 551 -22.27 21.71 10.02
CA GLN A 551 -22.30 22.98 10.74
C GLN A 551 -22.80 24.16 9.89
N LEU A 552 -22.56 24.15 8.58
CA LEU A 552 -23.07 25.20 7.68
C LEU A 552 -24.59 25.19 7.55
N TRP A 553 -25.22 24.04 7.75
CA TRP A 553 -26.67 23.86 7.57
C TRP A 553 -27.44 23.84 8.90
N GLN A 554 -26.75 23.68 10.03
CA GLN A 554 -27.34 23.73 11.37
C GLN A 554 -28.20 24.99 11.63
N PRO A 555 -27.75 26.22 11.30
CA PRO A 555 -28.56 27.43 11.51
C PRO A 555 -29.86 27.45 10.71
N LEU A 556 -29.94 26.67 9.63
CA LEU A 556 -31.10 26.54 8.76
C LEU A 556 -32.07 25.44 9.25
N GLY A 557 -31.69 24.66 10.27
CA GLY A 557 -32.48 23.53 10.75
C GLY A 557 -32.57 22.36 9.77
N ILE A 558 -31.69 22.32 8.77
CA ILE A 558 -31.67 21.31 7.71
C ILE A 558 -30.52 20.35 7.97
N GLU A 559 -30.79 19.05 8.00
CA GLU A 559 -29.74 18.03 7.90
C GLU A 559 -29.30 17.91 6.44
N PRO A 560 -28.06 18.33 6.10
CA PRO A 560 -27.64 18.35 4.71
C PRO A 560 -27.30 16.95 4.22
N ARG A 561 -27.72 16.69 2.99
CA ARG A 561 -27.25 15.51 2.23
C ARG A 561 -25.89 15.78 1.59
N ALA A 562 -25.48 14.93 0.66
CA ALA A 562 -24.24 15.13 -0.09
C ALA A 562 -24.22 16.53 -0.76
N PRO A 563 -23.05 17.20 -0.85
CA PRO A 563 -22.94 18.53 -1.47
C PRO A 563 -23.59 18.62 -2.85
N ARG A 564 -23.51 17.56 -3.66
CA ARG A 564 -24.15 17.49 -4.98
C ARG A 564 -25.68 17.59 -4.93
N GLU A 565 -26.32 16.90 -3.97
CA GLU A 565 -27.77 16.98 -3.77
C GLU A 565 -28.16 18.36 -3.21
N MET A 566 -27.37 18.88 -2.29
CA MET A 566 -27.62 20.20 -1.72
C MET A 566 -27.39 21.34 -2.72
N ARG A 567 -26.54 21.17 -3.75
CA ARG A 567 -26.42 22.11 -4.87
C ARG A 567 -27.74 22.21 -5.62
N ALA A 568 -28.33 21.07 -5.99
CA ALA A 568 -29.62 21.04 -6.67
C ALA A 568 -30.73 21.64 -5.80
N TRP A 569 -30.69 21.35 -4.50
CA TRP A 569 -31.59 21.95 -3.52
C TRP A 569 -31.46 23.48 -3.45
N CYS A 570 -30.24 24.03 -3.36
CA CYS A 570 -30.01 25.48 -3.38
C CYS A 570 -30.55 26.13 -4.67
N GLN A 571 -30.34 25.48 -5.82
CA GLN A 571 -30.86 25.99 -7.10
C GLN A 571 -32.39 26.01 -7.14
N GLN A 572 -33.05 24.97 -6.62
CA GLN A 572 -34.50 24.93 -6.51
C GLN A 572 -35.03 25.98 -5.53
N GLN A 573 -34.36 26.18 -4.38
CA GLN A 573 -34.70 27.22 -3.42
C GLN A 573 -34.56 28.62 -4.04
N MET A 574 -33.46 28.91 -4.76
CA MET A 574 -33.25 30.20 -5.43
C MET A 574 -34.30 30.46 -6.52
N ALA A 575 -34.65 29.43 -7.30
CA ALA A 575 -35.70 29.54 -8.32
C ALA A 575 -37.08 29.80 -7.69
N LEU A 576 -37.38 29.14 -6.57
CA LEU A 576 -38.63 29.32 -5.84
C LEU A 576 -38.70 30.72 -5.20
N ALA A 577 -37.61 31.22 -4.62
CA ALA A 577 -37.50 32.59 -4.11
C ALA A 577 -37.68 33.64 -5.21
N ALA A 578 -37.13 33.41 -6.41
CA ALA A 578 -37.35 34.29 -7.55
C ALA A 578 -38.82 34.27 -8.04
N ALA A 579 -39.45 33.09 -8.07
CA ALA A 579 -40.86 32.94 -8.44
C ALA A 579 -41.81 33.58 -7.42
N ALA A 580 -41.46 33.54 -6.12
CA ALA A 580 -42.16 34.21 -5.05
C ALA A 580 -42.08 35.74 -5.18
N ALA A 581 -40.88 36.28 -5.42
CA ALA A 581 -40.68 37.70 -5.71
C ALA A 581 -41.46 38.17 -6.97
N ALA A 582 -41.46 37.37 -8.04
CA ALA A 582 -42.25 37.65 -9.24
C ALA A 582 -43.76 37.66 -8.95
N SER A 583 -44.24 36.72 -8.13
CA SER A 583 -45.66 36.66 -7.72
C SER A 583 -46.08 37.89 -6.92
N ARG A 584 -45.22 38.41 -6.03
CA ARG A 584 -45.48 39.69 -5.32
C ARG A 584 -45.53 40.89 -6.27
N SER A 585 -44.66 40.93 -7.27
CA SER A 585 -44.71 41.98 -8.30
C SER A 585 -46.02 41.94 -9.09
N GLN A 586 -46.48 40.75 -9.47
CA GLN A 586 -47.76 40.56 -10.16
C GLN A 586 -48.95 40.91 -9.27
N GLU A 587 -48.87 40.66 -7.97
CA GLU A 587 -49.87 41.07 -6.99
C GLU A 587 -49.97 42.60 -6.87
N SER A 588 -48.83 43.30 -6.86
CA SER A 588 -48.80 44.77 -6.89
C SER A 588 -49.42 45.33 -8.18
N GLU A 589 -49.19 44.69 -9.33
CA GLU A 589 -49.79 45.11 -10.61
C GLU A 589 -51.30 44.87 -10.63
N TYR A 590 -51.75 43.70 -10.15
CA TYR A 590 -53.18 43.38 -10.02
C TYR A 590 -53.90 44.36 -9.10
N THR A 591 -53.36 44.61 -7.90
CA THR A 591 -53.96 45.55 -6.94
C THR A 591 -54.02 46.97 -7.49
N GLY A 592 -52.98 47.42 -8.22
CA GLY A 592 -53.02 48.71 -8.94
C GLY A 592 -54.15 48.80 -9.96
N LEU A 593 -54.32 47.77 -10.79
CA LEU A 593 -55.41 47.69 -11.78
C LEU A 593 -56.79 47.59 -11.12
N GLU A 594 -56.92 46.85 -10.02
CA GLU A 594 -58.16 46.71 -9.27
C GLU A 594 -58.60 48.04 -8.66
N THR A 595 -57.65 48.79 -8.08
CA THR A 595 -57.91 50.12 -7.51
C THR A 595 -58.33 51.12 -8.61
N GLN A 596 -57.68 51.07 -9.77
CA GLN A 596 -58.00 51.92 -10.91
C GLN A 596 -59.39 51.64 -11.49
N VAL A 597 -59.79 50.36 -11.59
CA VAL A 597 -61.15 49.97 -12.01
C VAL A 597 -62.20 50.40 -10.97
N GLY A 598 -61.90 50.29 -9.68
CA GLY A 598 -62.78 50.78 -8.61
C GLY A 598 -63.04 52.29 -8.70
N SER A 599 -61.97 53.08 -8.84
CA SER A 599 -62.06 54.55 -8.91
C SER A 599 -62.79 55.11 -10.13
N LEU A 600 -63.00 54.30 -11.17
CA LEU A 600 -63.72 54.68 -12.40
C LEU A 600 -65.18 54.18 -12.40
N ARG A 601 -65.54 53.30 -11.46
CA ARG A 601 -66.92 52.80 -11.27
C ARG A 601 -67.73 53.66 -10.31
N ASP A 602 -67.05 54.27 -9.34
CA ASP A 602 -67.58 55.33 -8.46
C ASP A 602 -67.60 56.68 -9.18
#